data_AF-A0A0E3WW93-F1
#
_entry.id   AF-A0A0E3WW93-F1
#
_cell.length_a   1.000
_cell.length_b   1.000
_cell.length_c   1.000
_cell.angle_alpha   90.00
_cell.angle_beta   90.00
_cell.angle_gamma   90.00
#
_symmetry.space_group_name_H-M   'P 1'
#
loop_
_entity.id
_entity.type
_entity.pdbx_description
1 polymer ?
#
loop_
_entity_poly.entity_id
_entity_poly.type
_entity_poly.pdbx_seq_one_letter_code
_entity_poly.pdbx_strand_id
1 'polypeptide(L)'
;MKTLTDFALKEEYKRLESVGDKLAEIDSLIDWKPFRIILESMYSNKTVSGGRPETDVIVIFKMLVLQQWHGLSDPELEKQCIDRISFRKFLGFPEYIPDSSTVWLFRERIIKNGKEEEIWEQLQNQLDALGLKIKKGMIQDATFIHSDPGHAKAEKPRGNEAKTRRSKDGTWTKKGGKSHFGYKLHSIIDRDYELIRRFKTTTASVHDSQVDLSEEDEVVYRDRGYFGAKSKGYDATMKRAVRGHALGIKDILRNKRISSKRIPGERVYAVTKETFKAGKVLVTTVKRVNLKMLYTAFCYNLHQLKTLKIKGVY
;
A
#
# COMPACT_ATOMS: atom_id res chain seq x y z
N MET A 1 16.50 29.69 -9.50
CA MET A 1 17.84 29.08 -9.34
C MET A 1 18.44 29.73 -8.12
N LYS A 2 18.87 28.97 -7.10
CA LYS A 2 19.32 29.58 -5.84
C LYS A 2 20.80 29.34 -5.54
N THR A 3 21.44 28.27 -6.04
CA THR A 3 22.87 28.00 -5.79
C THR A 3 23.62 27.36 -6.98
N LEU A 4 24.96 27.42 -6.97
CA LEU A 4 25.85 26.74 -7.95
C LEU A 4 25.66 25.20 -7.90
N THR A 5 25.40 24.68 -6.71
CA THR A 5 25.10 23.26 -6.45
C THR A 5 23.80 22.83 -7.15
N ASP A 6 22.75 23.65 -7.11
CA ASP A 6 21.50 23.36 -7.84
C ASP A 6 21.74 23.25 -9.35
N PHE A 7 22.64 24.08 -9.89
CA PHE A 7 22.98 24.06 -11.30
C PHE A 7 23.74 22.79 -11.67
N ALA A 8 24.77 22.43 -10.90
CA ALA A 8 25.54 21.21 -11.12
C ALA A 8 24.66 19.94 -11.07
N LEU A 9 23.76 19.85 -10.08
CA LEU A 9 22.81 18.74 -9.96
C LEU A 9 21.82 18.68 -11.13
N LYS A 10 21.41 19.82 -11.68
CA LYS A 10 20.54 19.83 -12.87
C LYS A 10 21.28 19.36 -14.12
N GLU A 11 22.55 19.71 -14.29
CA GLU A 11 23.36 19.25 -15.42
C GLU A 11 23.65 17.75 -15.34
N GLU A 12 23.98 17.23 -14.14
CA GLU A 12 24.12 15.79 -13.93
C GLU A 12 22.81 15.05 -14.18
N TYR A 13 21.67 15.64 -13.78
CA TYR A 13 20.36 15.06 -14.02
C TYR A 13 20.02 14.95 -15.51
N LYS A 14 20.41 15.92 -16.35
CA LYS A 14 20.20 15.84 -17.81
C LYS A 14 20.86 14.60 -18.41
N ARG A 15 22.03 14.19 -17.88
CA ARG A 15 22.70 12.95 -18.31
C ARG A 15 21.87 11.72 -17.96
N LEU A 16 21.29 11.68 -16.75
CA LEU A 16 20.39 10.59 -16.36
C LEU A 16 19.10 10.58 -17.21
N GLU A 17 18.52 11.74 -17.46
CA GLU A 17 17.30 11.89 -18.27
C GLU A 17 17.47 11.29 -19.68
N SER A 18 18.66 11.43 -20.28
CA SER A 18 18.97 10.83 -21.60
C SER A 18 18.92 9.31 -21.64
N VAL A 19 19.06 8.64 -20.49
CA VAL A 19 19.03 7.17 -20.35
C VAL A 19 17.66 6.69 -19.81
N GLY A 20 16.77 7.63 -19.49
CA GLY A 20 15.41 7.39 -19.00
C GLY A 20 15.27 7.47 -17.48
N ASP A 21 14.36 8.34 -17.01
CA ASP A 21 14.05 8.50 -15.59
C ASP A 21 12.64 8.00 -15.25
N LYS A 22 12.60 6.77 -14.73
CA LYS A 22 11.35 6.14 -14.32
C LYS A 22 10.65 6.89 -13.18
N LEU A 23 11.38 7.55 -12.29
CA LEU A 23 10.81 8.24 -11.13
C LEU A 23 10.19 9.57 -11.54
N ALA A 24 10.85 10.34 -12.42
CA ALA A 24 10.27 11.58 -12.95
C ALA A 24 8.98 11.32 -13.75
N GLU A 25 8.94 10.24 -14.55
CA GLU A 25 7.71 9.84 -15.23
C GLU A 25 6.58 9.58 -14.22
N ILE A 26 6.86 8.86 -13.14
CA ILE A 26 5.85 8.55 -12.11
C ILE A 26 5.44 9.81 -11.33
N ASP A 27 6.38 10.72 -11.06
CA ASP A 27 6.10 11.98 -10.37
C ASP A 27 5.04 12.81 -11.09
N SER A 28 5.02 12.74 -12.42
CA SER A 28 4.07 13.45 -13.29
C SER A 28 2.68 12.80 -13.39
N LEU A 29 2.47 11.61 -12.85
CA LEU A 29 1.21 10.86 -13.02
C LEU A 29 0.08 11.37 -12.12
N ILE A 30 0.41 12.06 -11.03
CA ILE A 30 -0.55 12.58 -10.06
C ILE A 30 -0.20 14.01 -9.65
N ASP A 31 -1.20 14.78 -9.24
CA ASP A 31 -0.99 16.08 -8.60
C ASP A 31 -0.70 15.88 -7.11
N TRP A 32 0.49 16.30 -6.68
CA TRP A 32 0.91 16.24 -5.29
C TRP A 32 0.34 17.38 -4.45
N LYS A 33 -0.14 18.48 -5.06
CA LYS A 33 -0.62 19.67 -4.34
C LYS A 33 -1.82 19.40 -3.42
N PRO A 34 -2.85 18.63 -3.81
CA PRO A 34 -3.96 18.34 -2.90
C PRO A 34 -3.54 17.58 -1.63
N PHE A 35 -2.56 16.67 -1.74
CA PHE A 35 -2.03 15.97 -0.57
C PHE A 35 -1.38 16.92 0.43
N ARG A 36 -0.82 18.05 -0.02
CA ARG A 36 -0.25 19.06 0.89
C ARG A 36 -1.29 19.56 1.88
N ILE A 37 -2.50 19.85 1.40
CA ILE A 37 -3.58 20.40 2.24
C ILE A 37 -3.92 19.42 3.36
N ILE A 38 -4.05 18.14 3.02
CA ILE A 38 -4.34 17.04 3.96
C ILE A 38 -3.21 16.89 4.99
N LEU A 39 -1.96 16.92 4.52
CA LEU A 39 -0.79 16.69 5.35
C LEU A 39 -0.47 17.88 6.26
N GLU A 40 -0.61 19.11 5.76
CA GLU A 40 -0.38 20.34 6.54
C GLU A 40 -1.45 20.51 7.62
N SER A 41 -2.67 20.00 7.43
CA SER A 41 -3.72 20.06 8.45
C SER A 41 -3.39 19.26 9.72
N MET A 42 -2.39 18.38 9.70
CA MET A 42 -1.90 17.67 10.89
C MET A 42 -1.09 18.57 11.85
N TYR A 43 -0.73 19.76 11.40
CA TYR A 43 0.12 20.69 12.11
C TYR A 43 -0.70 21.88 12.60
N SER A 44 -0.92 21.95 13.92
CA SER A 44 -1.73 22.99 14.57
C SER A 44 -0.98 24.32 14.73
N ASN A 45 0.35 24.31 14.76
CA ASN A 45 1.15 25.53 14.92
C ASN A 45 1.86 25.91 13.62
N LYS A 46 1.62 27.15 13.16
CA LYS A 46 2.21 27.76 11.95
C LYS A 46 3.44 28.63 12.26
N THR A 47 3.98 28.56 13.47
CA THR A 47 5.13 29.38 13.93
C THR A 47 6.44 28.59 13.89
N VAL A 48 7.56 29.31 13.77
CA VAL A 48 8.94 28.76 13.71
C VAL A 48 9.28 27.93 14.96
N SER A 49 8.66 28.22 16.10
CA SER A 49 8.84 27.53 17.38
C SER A 49 7.77 26.47 17.67
N GLY A 50 6.85 26.21 16.73
CA GLY A 50 5.71 25.32 16.93
C GLY A 50 5.53 24.33 15.79
N GLY A 51 6.08 23.14 15.94
CA GLY A 51 5.52 21.89 15.40
C GLY A 51 5.53 21.63 13.89
N ARG A 52 5.54 22.65 13.01
CA ARG A 52 5.71 22.48 11.55
C ARG A 52 7.11 21.91 11.29
N PRO A 53 7.28 20.88 10.43
CA PRO A 53 8.63 20.44 10.09
C PRO A 53 9.30 21.58 9.34
N GLU A 54 10.59 21.80 9.60
CA GLU A 54 11.40 22.74 8.81
C GLU A 54 11.40 22.34 7.33
N THR A 55 11.14 21.06 7.04
CA THR A 55 11.04 20.51 5.70
C THR A 55 9.60 20.41 5.18
N ASP A 56 9.45 20.59 3.87
CA ASP A 56 8.20 20.42 3.15
C ASP A 56 7.56 19.03 3.38
N VAL A 57 6.29 19.00 3.81
CA VAL A 57 5.53 17.76 4.05
C VAL A 57 5.43 16.87 2.81
N ILE A 58 5.45 17.46 1.61
CA ILE A 58 5.44 16.70 0.35
C ILE A 58 6.74 15.95 0.14
N VAL A 59 7.88 16.53 0.57
CA VAL A 59 9.19 15.86 0.49
C VAL A 59 9.16 14.62 1.38
N ILE A 60 8.70 14.73 2.62
CA ILE A 60 8.63 13.58 3.55
C ILE A 60 7.63 12.52 3.02
N PHE A 61 6.49 12.95 2.45
CA PHE A 61 5.52 12.03 1.85
C PHE A 61 6.10 11.27 0.65
N LYS A 62 6.80 11.96 -0.25
CA LYS A 62 7.51 11.34 -1.38
C LYS A 62 8.65 10.42 -0.92
N MET A 63 9.35 10.76 0.16
CA MET A 63 10.34 9.86 0.76
C MET A 63 9.72 8.54 1.22
N LEU A 64 8.51 8.56 1.78
CA LEU A 64 7.80 7.32 2.16
C LEU A 64 7.38 6.47 0.96
N VAL A 65 7.06 7.11 -0.17
CA VAL A 65 6.83 6.40 -1.44
C VAL A 65 8.12 5.74 -1.92
N LEU A 66 9.25 6.46 -1.94
CA LEU A 66 10.56 5.90 -2.29
C LEU A 66 10.95 4.74 -1.36
N GLN A 67 10.75 4.92 -0.05
CA GLN A 67 11.01 3.88 0.94
C GLN A 67 10.27 2.59 0.62
N GLN A 68 9.01 2.70 0.21
CA GLN A 68 8.17 1.55 -0.05
C GLN A 68 8.48 0.89 -1.41
N TRP A 69 8.76 1.64 -2.47
CA TRP A 69 9.17 1.04 -3.75
C TRP A 69 10.49 0.28 -3.65
N HIS A 70 11.43 0.78 -2.86
CA HIS A 70 12.78 0.24 -2.76
C HIS A 70 13.00 -0.66 -1.53
N GLY A 71 11.98 -0.83 -0.68
CA GLY A 71 12.06 -1.68 0.51
C GLY A 71 13.08 -1.20 1.54
N LEU A 72 13.30 0.11 1.65
CA LEU A 72 14.38 0.71 2.45
C LEU A 72 14.01 0.80 3.94
N SER A 73 15.02 0.78 4.80
CA SER A 73 14.91 1.21 6.20
C SER A 73 14.89 2.74 6.28
N ASP A 74 14.57 3.33 7.44
CA ASP A 74 14.62 4.80 7.60
C ASP A 74 16.06 5.36 7.42
N PRO A 75 17.12 4.76 8.01
CA PRO A 75 18.48 5.25 7.78
C PRO A 75 18.96 5.07 6.33
N GLU A 76 18.58 3.96 5.68
CA GLU A 76 18.96 3.74 4.29
C GLU A 76 18.21 4.69 3.35
N LEU A 77 16.95 5.01 3.66
CA LEU A 77 16.18 6.02 2.92
C LEU A 77 16.87 7.38 2.96
N GLU A 78 17.26 7.85 4.15
CA GLU A 78 18.00 9.09 4.33
C GLU A 78 19.27 9.10 3.49
N LYS A 79 20.10 8.07 3.62
CA LYS A 79 21.35 7.91 2.85
C LYS A 79 21.11 7.94 1.35
N GLN A 80 20.14 7.18 0.85
CA GLN A 80 19.83 7.08 -0.59
C GLN A 80 19.27 8.40 -1.14
N CYS A 81 18.49 9.14 -0.34
CA CYS A 81 17.98 10.46 -0.73
C CYS A 81 19.08 11.53 -0.78
N ILE A 82 20.16 11.38 -0.01
CA ILE A 82 21.35 12.25 -0.08
C ILE A 82 22.20 11.90 -1.32
N ASP A 83 22.46 10.61 -1.54
CA ASP A 83 23.42 10.10 -2.52
C ASP A 83 22.87 10.06 -3.95
N ARG A 84 21.59 9.73 -4.15
CA ARG A 84 21.05 9.45 -5.48
C ARG A 84 20.34 10.64 -6.11
N ILE A 85 20.89 11.09 -7.23
CA ILE A 85 20.34 12.21 -8.01
C ILE A 85 18.90 11.97 -8.48
N SER A 86 18.54 10.74 -8.82
CA SER A 86 17.17 10.38 -9.21
C SER A 86 16.17 10.54 -8.06
N PHE A 87 16.59 10.24 -6.82
CA PHE A 87 15.76 10.44 -5.64
C PHE A 87 15.63 11.93 -5.35
N ARG A 88 16.74 12.66 -5.39
CA ARG A 88 16.72 14.13 -5.21
C ARG A 88 15.82 14.82 -6.22
N LYS A 89 15.86 14.40 -7.50
CA LYS A 89 14.93 14.88 -8.53
C LYS A 89 13.48 14.61 -8.15
N PHE A 90 13.15 13.36 -7.80
CA PHE A 90 11.79 12.98 -7.42
C PHE A 90 11.26 13.82 -6.25
N LEU A 91 12.14 14.13 -5.28
CA LEU A 91 11.85 15.00 -4.14
C LEU A 91 11.79 16.50 -4.48
N GLY A 92 12.14 16.90 -5.71
CA GLY A 92 12.14 18.30 -6.14
C GLY A 92 13.40 19.09 -5.78
N PHE A 93 14.53 18.40 -5.59
CA PHE A 93 15.80 18.96 -5.13
C PHE A 93 15.66 19.82 -3.87
N PRO A 94 15.19 19.24 -2.75
CA PRO A 94 15.12 19.98 -1.49
C PRO A 94 16.53 20.38 -1.03
N GLU A 95 16.61 21.52 -0.36
CA GLU A 95 17.85 22.05 0.22
C GLU A 95 18.37 21.14 1.33
N TYR A 96 17.45 20.61 2.16
CA TYR A 96 17.73 19.67 3.23
C TYR A 96 16.92 18.39 3.05
N ILE A 97 17.58 17.24 3.26
CA ILE A 97 16.93 15.93 3.29
C ILE A 97 16.56 15.60 4.74
N PRO A 98 15.27 15.37 5.05
CA PRO A 98 14.83 14.95 6.37
C PRO A 98 15.57 13.72 6.87
N ASP A 99 15.97 13.77 8.14
CA ASP A 99 16.58 12.62 8.81
C ASP A 99 15.55 11.49 9.02
N SER A 100 16.08 10.30 9.32
CA SER A 100 15.30 9.10 9.62
C SER A 100 14.29 9.29 10.77
N SER A 101 14.63 10.13 11.76
CA SER A 101 13.76 10.41 12.91
C SER A 101 12.54 11.25 12.53
N THR A 102 12.71 12.23 11.64
CA THR A 102 11.64 13.06 11.08
C THR A 102 10.68 12.23 10.26
N VAL A 103 11.19 11.34 9.41
CA VAL A 103 10.37 10.42 8.61
C VAL A 103 9.54 9.50 9.53
N TRP A 104 10.14 9.01 10.61
CA TRP A 104 9.42 8.21 11.60
C TRP A 104 8.32 8.99 12.31
N LEU A 105 8.61 10.19 12.80
CA LEU A 105 7.63 11.07 13.44
C LEU A 105 6.47 11.41 12.52
N PHE A 106 6.74 11.62 11.22
CA PHE A 106 5.72 11.93 10.22
C PHE A 106 4.69 10.79 10.08
N ARG A 107 5.13 9.54 10.03
CA ARG A 107 4.22 8.38 10.01
C ARG A 107 3.37 8.31 11.27
N GLU A 108 3.96 8.55 12.44
CA GLU A 108 3.20 8.56 13.69
C GLU A 108 2.18 9.70 13.73
N ARG A 109 2.49 10.87 13.13
CA ARG A 109 1.54 11.98 13.00
C ARG A 109 0.36 11.63 12.09
N ILE A 110 0.60 10.96 10.95
CA ILE A 110 -0.48 10.48 10.08
C ILE A 110 -1.45 9.59 10.87
N ILE A 111 -0.92 8.59 11.58
CA ILE A 111 -1.74 7.64 12.36
C ILE A 111 -2.48 8.34 13.50
N LYS A 112 -1.84 9.27 14.21
CA LYS A 112 -2.46 9.99 15.33
C LYS A 112 -3.59 10.91 14.89
N ASN A 113 -3.49 11.49 13.70
CA ASN A 113 -4.49 12.40 13.14
C ASN A 113 -5.50 11.70 12.21
N GLY A 114 -5.39 10.38 12.01
CA GLY A 114 -6.33 9.61 11.19
C GLY A 114 -6.31 9.97 9.71
N LYS A 115 -5.17 10.42 9.17
CA LYS A 115 -5.08 10.94 7.79
C LYS A 115 -4.98 9.86 6.71
N GLU A 116 -4.93 8.59 7.07
CA GLU A 116 -4.80 7.48 6.12
C GLU A 116 -5.93 7.44 5.09
N GLU A 117 -7.18 7.64 5.53
CA GLU A 117 -8.36 7.58 4.66
C GLU A 117 -8.37 8.77 3.69
N GLU A 118 -8.18 9.99 4.17
CA GLU A 118 -8.10 11.20 3.35
C GLU A 118 -7.00 11.11 2.28
N ILE A 119 -5.81 10.59 2.65
CA ILE A 119 -4.71 10.37 1.69
C ILE A 119 -5.14 9.37 0.62
N TRP A 120 -5.79 8.27 1.01
CA TRP A 120 -6.20 7.24 0.07
C TRP A 120 -7.30 7.73 -0.87
N GLU A 121 -8.32 8.39 -0.33
CA GLU A 121 -9.42 9.00 -1.10
C GLU A 121 -8.89 10.03 -2.09
N GLN A 122 -7.93 10.87 -1.69
CA GLN A 122 -7.34 11.83 -2.61
C GLN A 122 -6.65 11.16 -3.80
N LEU A 123 -6.00 10.00 -3.61
CA LEU A 123 -5.47 9.23 -4.74
C LEU A 123 -6.61 8.69 -5.61
N GLN A 124 -7.64 8.08 -5.01
CA GLN A 124 -8.78 7.52 -5.76
C GLN A 124 -9.51 8.59 -6.59
N ASN A 125 -9.72 9.78 -6.02
CA ASN A 125 -10.31 10.92 -6.73
C ASN A 125 -9.52 11.31 -7.98
N GLN A 126 -8.19 11.26 -7.92
CA GLN A 126 -7.35 11.51 -9.09
C GLN A 126 -7.45 10.39 -10.13
N LEU A 127 -7.49 9.12 -9.71
CA LEU A 127 -7.70 7.99 -10.62
C LEU A 127 -9.05 8.13 -11.36
N ASP A 128 -10.09 8.55 -10.66
CA ASP A 128 -11.42 8.74 -11.24
C ASP A 128 -11.46 9.96 -12.18
N ALA A 129 -10.73 11.02 -11.87
CA ALA A 129 -10.57 12.19 -12.74
C ALA A 129 -9.83 11.84 -14.05
N LEU A 130 -8.95 10.82 -14.03
CA LEU A 130 -8.33 10.25 -15.23
C LEU A 130 -9.28 9.32 -16.01
N GLY A 131 -10.54 9.20 -15.62
CA GLY A 131 -11.53 8.33 -16.27
C GLY A 131 -11.37 6.84 -15.94
N LEU A 132 -10.48 6.49 -15.00
CA LEU A 132 -10.21 5.12 -14.60
C LEU A 132 -11.24 4.64 -13.58
N LYS A 133 -12.52 4.62 -13.96
CA LYS A 133 -13.65 4.17 -13.11
C LYS A 133 -13.97 2.69 -13.28
N ILE A 134 -14.49 2.05 -12.24
CA ILE A 134 -14.84 0.62 -12.23
C ILE A 134 -15.98 0.34 -13.23
N LYS A 135 -15.85 -0.69 -14.09
CA LYS A 135 -16.90 -1.08 -15.07
C LYS A 135 -17.26 -2.56 -15.03
N LYS A 136 -16.29 -3.47 -14.95
CA LYS A 136 -16.48 -4.94 -15.09
C LYS A 136 -16.52 -5.70 -13.76
N GLY A 137 -16.64 -4.99 -12.66
CA GLY A 137 -16.65 -5.51 -11.30
C GLY A 137 -15.26 -5.60 -10.67
N MET A 138 -15.24 -6.17 -9.47
CA MET A 138 -14.18 -6.03 -8.50
C MET A 138 -13.70 -7.39 -8.01
N ILE A 139 -12.40 -7.56 -7.80
CA ILE A 139 -11.80 -8.76 -7.23
C ILE A 139 -11.47 -8.45 -5.78
N GLN A 140 -12.11 -9.16 -4.85
CA GLN A 140 -11.70 -9.09 -3.44
C GLN A 140 -10.93 -10.35 -3.07
N ASP A 141 -9.77 -10.14 -2.45
CA ASP A 141 -8.90 -11.20 -1.97
C ASP A 141 -8.08 -10.71 -0.76
N ALA A 142 -7.37 -11.64 -0.13
CA ALA A 142 -6.52 -11.36 1.01
C ALA A 142 -5.18 -12.08 0.90
N THR A 143 -4.12 -11.38 1.28
CA THR A 143 -2.78 -11.94 1.35
C THR A 143 -2.20 -11.81 2.75
N PHE A 144 -1.43 -12.82 3.18
CA PHE A 144 -0.61 -12.73 4.38
C PHE A 144 0.53 -11.74 4.23
N ILE A 145 0.78 -11.01 5.32
CA ILE A 145 1.91 -10.13 5.54
C ILE A 145 2.63 -10.63 6.80
N HIS A 146 3.80 -11.22 6.61
CA HIS A 146 4.53 -11.88 7.68
C HIS A 146 5.18 -10.88 8.62
N SER A 147 5.20 -11.21 9.90
CA SER A 147 5.96 -10.46 10.90
C SER A 147 6.79 -11.41 11.75
N ASP A 148 7.59 -10.88 12.66
CA ASP A 148 8.43 -11.71 13.52
C ASP A 148 7.66 -12.22 14.75
N PRO A 149 7.51 -13.54 14.96
CA PRO A 149 6.94 -14.08 16.19
C PRO A 149 7.88 -13.98 17.39
N GLY A 150 9.17 -13.72 17.16
CA GLY A 150 10.21 -13.80 18.19
C GLY A 150 10.47 -15.24 18.66
N HIS A 151 11.38 -15.38 19.64
CA HIS A 151 11.83 -16.69 20.14
C HIS A 151 11.03 -17.23 21.33
N ALA A 152 10.08 -16.45 21.87
CA ALA A 152 9.26 -16.89 22.99
C ALA A 152 8.18 -17.89 22.53
N LYS A 153 7.85 -18.87 23.37
CA LYS A 153 6.70 -19.77 23.13
C LYS A 153 5.45 -18.94 22.85
N ALA A 154 4.64 -19.36 21.87
CA ALA A 154 3.48 -18.62 21.37
C ALA A 154 2.51 -18.15 22.47
N GLU A 155 2.43 -18.90 23.58
CA GLU A 155 1.54 -18.67 24.72
C GLU A 155 1.99 -17.58 25.69
N LYS A 156 3.27 -17.18 25.71
CA LYS A 156 3.70 -16.06 26.57
C LYS A 156 3.33 -14.74 25.89
N PRO A 157 2.48 -13.87 26.46
CA PRO A 157 2.26 -12.54 25.90
C PRO A 157 3.58 -11.75 25.92
N ARG A 158 3.79 -10.88 24.91
CA ARG A 158 5.00 -10.04 24.81
C ARG A 158 5.17 -9.10 26.01
N GLY A 159 4.07 -8.70 26.67
CA GLY A 159 4.02 -7.56 27.57
C GLY A 159 4.06 -6.22 26.81
N ASN A 160 3.52 -5.15 27.40
CA ASN A 160 3.41 -3.86 26.71
C ASN A 160 4.76 -3.12 26.55
N GLU A 161 5.71 -3.40 27.45
CA GLU A 161 6.98 -2.65 27.61
C GLU A 161 8.21 -3.35 27.04
N ALA A 162 8.11 -4.63 26.64
CA ALA A 162 9.27 -5.40 26.24
C ALA A 162 9.88 -4.86 24.92
N LYS A 163 11.15 -4.44 24.95
CA LYS A 163 11.95 -4.02 23.77
C LYS A 163 12.39 -5.25 22.97
N THR A 164 11.48 -5.82 22.19
CA THR A 164 11.72 -7.04 21.40
C THR A 164 11.31 -6.85 19.93
N ARG A 165 11.91 -7.68 19.05
CA ARG A 165 11.57 -7.75 17.61
C ARG A 165 10.22 -8.42 17.34
N ARG A 166 9.67 -9.13 18.33
CA ARG A 166 8.36 -9.81 18.25
C ARG A 166 7.24 -8.82 17.95
N SER A 167 6.34 -9.13 17.02
CA SER A 167 5.16 -8.30 16.77
C SER A 167 4.29 -8.10 18.02
N LYS A 168 3.70 -6.91 18.23
CA LYS A 168 2.81 -6.64 19.37
C LYS A 168 1.43 -7.24 19.12
N ASP A 169 0.89 -7.02 17.93
CA ASP A 169 -0.49 -7.39 17.60
C ASP A 169 -0.57 -8.59 16.63
N GLY A 170 0.56 -9.06 16.10
CA GLY A 170 0.58 -10.16 15.14
C GLY A 170 0.01 -11.45 15.74
N THR A 171 -0.74 -12.21 14.95
CA THR A 171 -1.38 -13.46 15.39
C THR A 171 -0.96 -14.62 14.49
N TRP A 172 -1.18 -15.85 14.99
CA TRP A 172 -1.01 -17.08 14.21
C TRP A 172 -2.28 -17.47 13.47
N THR A 173 -2.11 -18.12 12.32
CA THR A 173 -3.18 -18.86 11.63
C THR A 173 -2.59 -20.02 10.81
N LYS A 174 -3.42 -20.98 10.40
CA LYS A 174 -3.01 -22.11 9.57
C LYS A 174 -3.79 -22.10 8.26
N LYS A 175 -3.10 -22.05 7.11
CA LYS A 175 -3.69 -22.13 5.77
C LYS A 175 -2.89 -23.13 4.93
N GLY A 176 -3.57 -24.06 4.27
CA GLY A 176 -2.91 -25.08 3.43
C GLY A 176 -1.86 -25.92 4.17
N GLY A 177 -2.12 -26.27 5.43
CA GLY A 177 -1.19 -27.04 6.26
C GLY A 177 -0.02 -26.25 6.86
N LYS A 178 0.22 -25.00 6.42
CA LYS A 178 1.32 -24.15 6.90
C LYS A 178 0.83 -23.12 7.91
N SER A 179 1.67 -22.83 8.90
CA SER A 179 1.43 -21.78 9.90
C SER A 179 1.97 -20.43 9.40
N HIS A 180 1.17 -19.38 9.58
CA HIS A 180 1.50 -18.01 9.21
C HIS A 180 1.39 -17.12 10.44
N PHE A 181 2.39 -16.27 10.68
CA PHE A 181 2.37 -15.30 11.76
C PHE A 181 2.44 -13.86 11.24
N GLY A 182 1.54 -13.01 11.72
CA GLY A 182 1.53 -11.58 11.43
C GLY A 182 0.15 -11.06 11.11
N TYR A 183 -0.01 -10.56 9.89
CA TYR A 183 -1.17 -9.77 9.44
C TYR A 183 -1.72 -10.30 8.12
N LYS A 184 -2.86 -9.74 7.72
CA LYS A 184 -3.45 -9.90 6.38
C LYS A 184 -3.75 -8.53 5.79
N LEU A 185 -3.40 -8.37 4.51
CA LEU A 185 -3.89 -7.29 3.67
C LEU A 185 -5.09 -7.82 2.88
N HIS A 186 -6.27 -7.30 3.19
CA HIS A 186 -7.47 -7.48 2.38
C HIS A 186 -7.51 -6.34 1.37
N SER A 187 -7.73 -6.63 0.10
CA SER A 187 -7.81 -5.60 -0.94
C SER A 187 -8.92 -5.92 -1.91
N ILE A 188 -9.55 -4.87 -2.41
CA ILE A 188 -10.48 -4.94 -3.54
C ILE A 188 -9.86 -4.19 -4.73
N ILE A 189 -9.79 -4.89 -5.86
CA ILE A 189 -9.04 -4.52 -7.06
C ILE A 189 -10.03 -4.45 -8.21
N ASP A 190 -10.00 -3.39 -9.01
CA ASP A 190 -10.86 -3.32 -10.19
C ASP A 190 -10.36 -4.23 -11.31
N ARG A 191 -11.28 -4.79 -12.09
CA ARG A 191 -10.94 -5.75 -13.14
C ARG A 191 -10.50 -5.13 -14.47
N ASP A 192 -10.74 -3.84 -14.66
CA ASP A 192 -10.52 -3.17 -15.94
C ASP A 192 -9.09 -2.65 -16.07
N TYR A 193 -8.61 -2.03 -15.00
CA TYR A 193 -7.35 -1.32 -14.90
C TYR A 193 -6.40 -1.96 -13.90
N GLU A 194 -6.86 -2.95 -13.14
CA GLU A 194 -6.10 -3.65 -12.11
C GLU A 194 -5.63 -2.72 -11.00
N LEU A 195 -6.35 -1.63 -10.69
CA LEU A 195 -5.99 -0.72 -9.61
C LEU A 195 -6.60 -1.19 -8.29
N ILE A 196 -5.87 -1.01 -7.20
CA ILE A 196 -6.40 -1.23 -5.85
C ILE A 196 -7.34 -0.06 -5.53
N ARG A 197 -8.58 -0.35 -5.16
CA ARG A 197 -9.61 0.65 -4.87
C ARG A 197 -9.85 0.84 -3.39
N ARG A 198 -9.90 -0.26 -2.64
CA ARG A 198 -9.99 -0.25 -1.18
C ARG A 198 -9.12 -1.34 -0.60
N PHE A 199 -8.65 -1.14 0.62
CA PHE A 199 -7.91 -2.16 1.35
C PHE A 199 -8.13 -2.02 2.85
N LYS A 200 -7.86 -3.09 3.58
CA LYS A 200 -7.90 -3.12 5.04
C LYS A 200 -6.87 -4.08 5.56
N THR A 201 -6.15 -3.68 6.60
CA THR A 201 -5.22 -4.56 7.30
C THR A 201 -5.85 -5.12 8.55
N THR A 202 -5.71 -6.44 8.76
CA THR A 202 -6.10 -7.11 10.00
C THR A 202 -4.96 -7.99 10.51
N THR A 203 -5.10 -8.54 11.71
CA THR A 203 -4.22 -9.64 12.15
C THR A 203 -4.46 -10.89 11.31
N ALA A 204 -3.51 -11.82 11.30
CA ALA A 204 -3.57 -13.00 10.43
C ALA A 204 -4.67 -14.00 10.80
N SER A 205 -5.20 -13.97 12.03
CA SER A 205 -6.24 -14.88 12.49
C SER A 205 -7.63 -14.49 12.00
N VAL A 206 -7.86 -13.21 11.68
CA VAL A 206 -9.14 -12.73 11.14
C VAL A 206 -9.45 -13.49 9.85
N HIS A 207 -10.63 -14.12 9.83
CA HIS A 207 -11.06 -14.91 8.68
C HIS A 207 -11.50 -13.98 7.55
N ASP A 208 -11.20 -14.37 6.30
CA ASP A 208 -11.38 -13.52 5.12
C ASP A 208 -12.85 -13.09 4.97
N SER A 209 -13.80 -13.98 5.29
CA SER A 209 -15.25 -13.72 5.32
C SER A 209 -15.72 -12.59 6.26
N GLN A 210 -14.90 -12.17 7.23
CA GLN A 210 -15.27 -11.11 8.18
C GLN A 210 -14.95 -9.70 7.66
N VAL A 211 -14.27 -9.60 6.52
CA VAL A 211 -13.90 -8.33 5.90
C VAL A 211 -14.59 -8.25 4.55
N ASP A 212 -15.55 -7.34 4.42
CA ASP A 212 -16.18 -6.99 3.15
C ASP A 212 -15.77 -5.58 2.75
N LEU A 213 -15.17 -5.48 1.55
CA LEU A 213 -14.71 -4.21 0.96
C LEU A 213 -15.57 -3.81 -0.24
N SER A 214 -16.61 -4.57 -0.58
CA SER A 214 -17.54 -4.19 -1.64
C SER A 214 -18.44 -3.03 -1.21
N GLU A 215 -18.94 -2.29 -2.19
CA GLU A 215 -20.00 -1.31 -2.04
C GLU A 215 -21.27 -1.79 -2.75
N GLU A 216 -22.38 -1.08 -2.53
CA GLU A 216 -23.63 -1.33 -3.23
C GLU A 216 -23.42 -1.20 -4.75
N ASP A 217 -24.20 -1.95 -5.53
CA ASP A 217 -24.11 -2.02 -6.99
C ASP A 217 -22.80 -2.54 -7.61
N GLU A 218 -21.82 -2.96 -6.80
CA GLU A 218 -20.59 -3.56 -7.31
C GLU A 218 -20.69 -5.09 -7.44
N VAL A 219 -20.28 -5.65 -8.58
CA VAL A 219 -20.10 -7.11 -8.69
C VAL A 219 -18.76 -7.52 -8.08
N VAL A 220 -18.78 -8.30 -7.00
CA VAL A 220 -17.56 -8.71 -6.28
C VAL A 220 -17.22 -10.20 -6.47
N TYR A 221 -16.05 -10.47 -7.05
CA TYR A 221 -15.52 -11.81 -7.30
C TYR A 221 -14.58 -12.23 -6.16
N ARG A 222 -14.97 -13.27 -5.42
CA ARG A 222 -14.27 -13.74 -4.21
C ARG A 222 -13.91 -15.21 -4.27
N ASP A 223 -12.86 -15.60 -3.55
CA ASP A 223 -12.44 -17.00 -3.44
C ASP A 223 -13.36 -17.82 -2.52
N ARG A 224 -13.04 -19.11 -2.35
CA ARG A 224 -13.82 -20.01 -1.48
C ARG A 224 -13.71 -19.67 0.01
N GLY A 225 -12.72 -18.88 0.42
CA GLY A 225 -12.55 -18.39 1.79
C GLY A 225 -13.66 -17.43 2.23
N TYR A 226 -14.34 -16.80 1.29
CA TYR A 226 -15.50 -15.94 1.56
C TYR A 226 -16.83 -16.69 1.55
N PHE A 227 -16.84 -18.01 1.34
CA PHE A 227 -18.07 -18.78 1.24
C PHE A 227 -18.96 -18.61 2.49
N GLY A 228 -20.22 -18.20 2.27
CA GLY A 228 -21.20 -17.92 3.32
C GLY A 228 -21.19 -16.48 3.84
N ALA A 229 -20.25 -15.64 3.40
CA ALA A 229 -20.22 -14.22 3.72
C ALA A 229 -21.15 -13.43 2.81
N LYS A 230 -22.05 -12.63 3.39
CA LYS A 230 -22.78 -11.62 2.61
C LYS A 230 -21.79 -10.57 2.08
N SER A 231 -21.99 -10.12 0.85
CA SER A 231 -21.39 -8.89 0.33
C SER A 231 -22.42 -7.77 0.38
N LYS A 232 -21.95 -6.53 0.49
CA LYS A 232 -22.75 -5.32 0.23
C LYS A 232 -23.15 -5.24 -1.25
N GLY A 233 -22.23 -5.57 -2.16
CA GLY A 233 -22.49 -5.64 -3.59
C GLY A 233 -23.07 -6.98 -4.07
N TYR A 234 -23.15 -7.15 -5.40
CA TYR A 234 -23.59 -8.39 -6.05
C TYR A 234 -22.57 -9.53 -5.86
N ASP A 235 -22.99 -10.58 -5.15
CA ASP A 235 -22.11 -11.66 -4.71
C ASP A 235 -21.71 -12.65 -5.83
N ALA A 236 -20.44 -12.60 -6.23
CA ALA A 236 -19.81 -13.59 -7.09
C ALA A 236 -18.72 -14.40 -6.34
N THR A 237 -19.02 -14.86 -5.13
CA THR A 237 -18.15 -15.74 -4.33
C THR A 237 -18.13 -17.17 -4.83
N MET A 238 -16.96 -17.79 -4.90
CA MET A 238 -16.82 -19.21 -5.23
C MET A 238 -17.45 -20.11 -4.16
N LYS A 239 -18.17 -21.15 -4.59
CA LYS A 239 -18.71 -22.16 -3.67
C LYS A 239 -17.65 -23.16 -3.24
N ARG A 240 -17.77 -23.68 -2.01
CA ARG A 240 -16.95 -24.79 -1.51
C ARG A 240 -17.82 -26.01 -1.22
N ALA A 241 -17.24 -27.20 -1.31
CA ALA A 241 -17.89 -28.41 -0.80
C ALA A 241 -17.98 -28.33 0.73
N VAL A 242 -19.07 -28.84 1.29
CA VAL A 242 -19.26 -28.95 2.74
C VAL A 242 -19.48 -30.42 3.11
N ARG A 243 -19.38 -30.75 4.39
CA ARG A 243 -19.52 -32.13 4.86
C ARG A 243 -20.86 -32.71 4.38
N GLY A 244 -20.81 -33.85 3.69
CA GLY A 244 -22.00 -34.51 3.14
C GLY A 244 -22.55 -33.92 1.83
N HIS A 245 -22.00 -32.81 1.33
CA HIS A 245 -22.47 -32.15 0.12
C HIS A 245 -21.30 -31.77 -0.80
N ALA A 246 -21.06 -32.61 -1.80
CA ALA A 246 -20.10 -32.36 -2.86
C ALA A 246 -20.57 -31.22 -3.78
N LEU A 247 -19.62 -30.56 -4.45
CA LEU A 247 -19.93 -29.54 -5.45
C LEU A 247 -20.53 -30.18 -6.70
N GLY A 248 -21.73 -29.73 -7.09
CA GLY A 248 -22.31 -30.12 -8.36
C GLY A 248 -21.56 -29.54 -9.57
N ILE A 249 -21.74 -30.14 -10.74
CA ILE A 249 -21.07 -29.72 -12.00
C ILE A 249 -21.30 -28.23 -12.30
N LYS A 250 -22.53 -27.73 -12.07
CA LYS A 250 -22.86 -26.30 -12.26
C LYS A 250 -22.01 -25.37 -11.38
N ASP A 251 -21.76 -25.76 -10.13
CA ASP A 251 -20.96 -24.97 -9.20
C ASP A 251 -19.47 -25.03 -9.56
N ILE A 252 -18.99 -26.16 -10.04
CA ILE A 252 -17.62 -26.31 -10.56
C ILE A 252 -17.40 -25.37 -11.75
N LEU A 253 -18.31 -25.38 -12.73
CA LEU A 253 -18.23 -24.51 -13.91
C LEU A 253 -18.36 -23.02 -13.53
N ARG A 254 -19.25 -22.68 -12.59
CA ARG A 254 -19.35 -21.31 -12.04
C ARG A 254 -18.04 -20.89 -11.37
N ASN A 255 -17.46 -21.75 -10.55
CA ASN A 255 -16.18 -21.51 -9.89
C ASN A 255 -15.05 -21.31 -10.90
N LYS A 256 -15.00 -22.09 -11.99
CA LYS A 256 -14.01 -21.92 -13.06
C LYS A 256 -14.13 -20.55 -13.73
N ARG A 257 -15.35 -20.10 -14.03
CA ARG A 257 -15.60 -18.75 -14.57
C ARG A 257 -15.18 -17.64 -13.60
N ILE A 258 -15.52 -17.76 -12.32
CA ILE A 258 -15.12 -16.77 -11.31
C ILE A 258 -13.60 -16.76 -11.15
N SER A 259 -12.96 -17.92 -11.10
CA SER A 259 -11.50 -18.04 -10.99
C SER A 259 -10.80 -17.31 -12.13
N SER A 260 -11.25 -17.52 -13.38
CA SER A 260 -10.70 -16.81 -14.55
C SER A 260 -10.82 -15.29 -14.43
N LYS A 261 -11.94 -14.79 -13.89
CA LYS A 261 -12.16 -13.36 -13.66
C LYS A 261 -11.29 -12.77 -12.55
N ARG A 262 -10.77 -13.60 -11.63
CA ARG A 262 -9.94 -13.20 -10.49
C ARG A 262 -8.42 -13.22 -10.76
N ILE A 263 -7.98 -13.87 -11.84
CA ILE A 263 -6.55 -13.98 -12.22
C ILE A 263 -5.81 -12.62 -12.16
N PRO A 264 -6.36 -11.49 -12.65
CA PRO A 264 -5.64 -10.21 -12.60
C PRO A 264 -5.24 -9.77 -11.18
N GLY A 265 -5.99 -10.17 -10.15
CA GLY A 265 -5.66 -9.87 -8.75
C GLY A 265 -4.36 -10.52 -8.28
N GLU A 266 -3.94 -11.64 -8.86
CA GLU A 266 -2.68 -12.31 -8.50
C GLU A 266 -1.46 -11.45 -8.83
N ARG A 267 -1.50 -10.70 -9.95
CA ARG A 267 -0.43 -9.79 -10.36
C ARG A 267 -0.20 -8.70 -9.32
N VAL A 268 -1.26 -8.17 -8.72
CA VAL A 268 -1.17 -7.14 -7.66
C VAL A 268 -0.32 -7.64 -6.50
N TYR A 269 -0.60 -8.86 -6.02
CA TYR A 269 0.14 -9.45 -4.91
C TYR A 269 1.56 -9.86 -5.28
N ALA A 270 1.77 -10.35 -6.51
CA ALA A 270 3.09 -10.67 -7.00
C ALA A 270 3.99 -9.43 -7.02
N VAL A 271 3.51 -8.31 -7.60
CA VAL A 271 4.27 -7.06 -7.66
C VAL A 271 4.54 -6.51 -6.26
N THR A 272 3.52 -6.41 -5.40
CA THR A 272 3.69 -5.83 -4.06
C THR A 272 4.64 -6.66 -3.17
N LYS A 273 4.60 -7.99 -3.26
CA LYS A 273 5.50 -8.86 -2.48
C LYS A 273 6.90 -8.95 -3.06
N GLU A 274 7.02 -9.18 -4.36
CA GLU A 274 8.31 -9.50 -4.97
C GLU A 274 9.08 -8.26 -5.38
N THR A 275 8.40 -7.24 -5.90
CA THR A 275 9.06 -5.99 -6.35
C THR A 275 9.24 -5.03 -5.18
N PHE A 276 8.18 -4.76 -4.40
CA PHE A 276 8.24 -3.78 -3.30
C PHE A 276 8.62 -4.39 -1.96
N LYS A 277 8.91 -5.70 -1.92
CA LYS A 277 9.28 -6.45 -0.71
C LYS A 277 8.28 -6.28 0.45
N ALA A 278 7.00 -6.06 0.15
CA ALA A 278 5.96 -5.77 1.14
C ALA A 278 5.38 -7.03 1.82
N GLY A 279 5.88 -8.23 1.49
CA GLY A 279 5.41 -9.49 2.09
C GLY A 279 5.80 -9.68 3.56
N LYS A 280 6.74 -8.89 4.09
CA LYS A 280 7.18 -8.93 5.48
C LYS A 280 7.25 -7.53 6.07
N VAL A 281 6.88 -7.39 7.34
CA VAL A 281 6.90 -6.11 8.07
C VAL A 281 7.66 -6.23 9.39
N LEU A 282 8.30 -5.12 9.76
CA LEU A 282 9.01 -4.96 11.04
C LEU A 282 8.26 -4.06 12.03
N VAL A 283 7.24 -3.34 11.55
CA VAL A 283 6.30 -2.63 12.42
C VAL A 283 5.36 -3.62 13.10
N THR A 284 4.96 -3.30 14.32
CA THR A 284 4.45 -4.29 15.27
C THR A 284 2.99 -4.11 15.65
N THR A 285 2.31 -3.08 15.14
CA THR A 285 0.90 -2.80 15.43
C THR A 285 0.05 -2.77 14.16
N VAL A 286 -1.23 -3.14 14.26
CA VAL A 286 -2.13 -3.15 13.09
C VAL A 286 -2.19 -1.77 12.42
N LYS A 287 -2.25 -0.68 13.20
CA LYS A 287 -2.27 0.70 12.67
C LYS A 287 -1.03 1.02 11.82
N ARG A 288 0.17 0.70 12.32
CA ARG A 288 1.43 0.93 11.58
C ARG A 288 1.53 0.05 10.33
N VAL A 289 1.08 -1.20 10.42
CA VAL A 289 1.03 -2.09 9.26
C VAL A 289 0.04 -1.54 8.23
N ASN A 290 -1.11 -1.03 8.66
CA ASN A 290 -2.11 -0.44 7.78
C ASN A 290 -1.53 0.77 7.02
N LEU A 291 -0.83 1.67 7.71
CA LEU A 291 -0.15 2.79 7.04
C LEU A 291 0.90 2.28 6.04
N LYS A 292 1.67 1.24 6.39
CA LYS A 292 2.63 0.64 5.45
C LYS A 292 1.94 0.02 4.23
N MET A 293 0.77 -0.61 4.42
CA MET A 293 -0.04 -1.15 3.34
C MET A 293 -0.71 -0.07 2.49
N LEU A 294 -1.03 1.09 3.07
CA LEU A 294 -1.43 2.29 2.33
C LEU A 294 -0.35 2.69 1.34
N TYR A 295 0.89 2.88 1.80
CA TYR A 295 1.98 3.22 0.89
C TYR A 295 2.26 2.11 -0.12
N THR A 296 2.08 0.84 0.25
CA THR A 296 2.22 -0.30 -0.67
C THR A 296 1.18 -0.23 -1.79
N ALA A 297 -0.08 0.03 -1.45
CA ALA A 297 -1.16 0.17 -2.41
C ALA A 297 -1.01 1.43 -3.27
N PHE A 298 -0.58 2.54 -2.66
CA PHE A 298 -0.28 3.80 -3.34
C PHE A 298 0.83 3.61 -4.38
N CYS A 299 1.95 3.00 -3.97
CA CYS A 299 3.07 2.64 -4.83
C CYS A 299 2.67 1.72 -5.98
N TYR A 300 1.79 0.75 -5.70
CA TYR A 300 1.26 -0.16 -6.71
C TYR A 300 0.40 0.58 -7.74
N ASN A 301 -0.54 1.42 -7.29
CA ASN A 301 -1.41 2.17 -8.18
C ASN A 301 -0.60 3.12 -9.08
N LEU A 302 0.42 3.80 -8.55
CA LEU A 302 1.32 4.61 -9.38
C LEU A 302 2.11 3.78 -10.41
N HIS A 303 2.60 2.60 -10.00
CA HIS A 303 3.27 1.68 -10.91
C HIS A 303 2.33 1.18 -12.03
N GLN A 304 1.07 0.91 -11.68
CA GLN A 304 0.06 0.48 -12.63
C GLN A 304 -0.40 1.63 -13.54
N LEU A 305 -0.54 2.85 -13.01
CA LEU A 305 -0.81 4.06 -13.80
C LEU A 305 0.23 4.25 -14.90
N LYS A 306 1.53 4.12 -14.57
CA LYS A 306 2.60 4.14 -15.57
C LYS A 306 2.35 3.11 -16.68
N THR A 307 1.98 1.88 -16.30
CA THR A 307 1.69 0.80 -17.24
C THR A 307 0.50 1.14 -18.14
N LEU A 308 -0.56 1.71 -17.57
CA LEU A 308 -1.78 2.11 -18.31
C LEU A 308 -1.50 3.27 -19.27
N LYS A 309 -0.68 4.24 -18.86
CA LYS A 309 -0.24 5.35 -19.71
C LYS A 309 0.59 4.85 -20.90
N ILE A 310 1.53 3.93 -20.68
CA ILE A 310 2.31 3.29 -21.76
C ILE A 310 1.39 2.55 -22.75
N LYS A 311 0.29 1.99 -22.27
CA LYS A 311 -0.72 1.31 -23.09
C LYS A 311 -1.72 2.27 -23.78
N GLY A 312 -1.63 3.57 -23.55
CA GLY A 312 -2.55 4.56 -24.12
C GLY A 312 -3.98 4.46 -23.60
N VAL A 313 -4.17 3.99 -22.36
CA VAL A 313 -5.51 3.83 -21.76
C VAL A 313 -6.11 5.18 -21.35
N TYR A 314 -5.27 6.13 -20.96
CA TYR A 314 -5.61 7.50 -20.58
C TYR A 314 -4.46 8.45 -20.96
#